data_AF-A0A6G4RG88-F1
#
_entry.id   AF-A0A6G4RG88-F1
#
_cell.length_a   1.000
_cell.length_b   1.000
_cell.length_c   1.000
_cell.angle_alpha   90.00
_cell.angle_beta   90.00
_cell.angle_gamma   90.00
#
_symmetry.space_group_name_H-M   'P 1'
#
loop_
_entity.id
_entity.type
_entity.pdbx_description
1 polymer ?
#
loop_
_entity_poly.entity_id
_entity_poly.type
_entity_poly.pdbx_seq_one_letter_code
_entity_poly.pdbx_strand_id
1 'polypeptide(L)' 'MQPRTVDPTDARVLERNYDYAQRNARLLSMWYECDLERMIELLAENGVELSANDEQLFGTYYHSVKRRSAV' A
#
# COMPACT_ATOMS: atom_id res chain seq x y z
N MET A 1 -2.29 5.49 29.76
CA MET A 1 -1.79 4.56 28.72
C MET A 1 -0.90 5.36 27.79
N GLN A 2 0.36 4.97 27.58
CA GLN A 2 1.16 5.62 26.54
C GLN A 2 0.63 5.16 25.17
N PRO A 3 0.49 6.06 24.18
CA PRO A 3 0.10 5.67 22.84
C PRO A 3 1.17 4.73 22.29
N ARG A 4 0.77 3.53 21.87
CA ARG A 4 1.68 2.63 21.15
C ARG A 4 2.04 3.32 19.85
N THR A 5 3.32 3.57 19.62
CA THR A 5 3.80 3.98 18.30
C THR A 5 3.52 2.83 17.34
N VAL A 6 2.55 3.02 16.45
CA VAL A 6 2.21 2.07 15.40
C VAL A 6 2.98 2.50 14.16
N ASP A 7 3.77 1.59 13.59
CA ASP A 7 4.43 1.84 12.32
C ASP A 7 3.38 1.88 11.21
N PRO A 8 3.18 3.02 10.53
CA PRO A 8 2.19 3.13 9.48
C PRO A 8 2.52 2.28 8.24
N THR A 9 3.77 1.83 8.08
CA THR A 9 4.15 0.95 6.95
C THR A 9 4.11 -0.53 7.29
N ASP A 10 3.77 -0.90 8.53
CA ASP A 10 3.50 -2.31 8.87
C ASP A 10 2.39 -2.87 7.97
N ALA A 11 2.61 -4.05 7.40
CA ALA A 11 1.72 -4.65 6.42
C ALA A 11 0.25 -4.71 6.88
N ARG A 12 -0.01 -5.01 8.16
CA ARG A 12 -1.38 -5.10 8.69
C ARG A 12 -2.02 -3.72 8.86
N VAL A 13 -1.22 -2.71 9.19
CA VAL A 13 -1.68 -1.32 9.30
C VAL A 13 -1.98 -0.78 7.91
N LEU A 14 -1.09 -1.04 6.95
CA LEU A 14 -1.22 -0.62 5.58
C LEU A 14 -2.45 -1.26 4.91
N GLU A 15 -2.64 -2.58 5.06
CA GLU A 15 -3.82 -3.30 4.56
C GLU A 15 -5.11 -2.73 5.16
N ARG A 16 -5.16 -2.53 6.49
CA ARG A 16 -6.34 -1.98 7.15
C ARG A 16 -6.64 -0.55 6.70
N ASN A 17 -5.61 0.29 6.53
CA ASN A 17 -5.79 1.66 6.06
C ASN A 17 -6.21 1.67 4.59
N TYR A 18 -5.74 0.73 3.78
CA TYR A 18 -6.18 0.53 2.41
C TYR A 18 -7.66 0.13 2.35
N ASP A 19 -8.12 -0.77 3.22
CA ASP A 19 -9.54 -1.10 3.37
C ASP A 19 -10.38 0.11 3.80
N TYR A 20 -9.89 0.92 4.74
CA TYR A 20 -10.55 2.18 5.12
C TYR A 20 -10.61 3.19 3.98
N ALA A 21 -9.60 3.21 3.11
CA ALA A 21 -9.59 3.96 1.87
C ALA A 21 -10.43 3.28 0.76
N GLN A 22 -11.30 2.33 1.10
CA GLN A 22 -12.16 1.58 0.17
C GLN A 22 -11.37 0.87 -0.94
N ARG A 23 -10.16 0.42 -0.59
CA ARG A 23 -9.18 -0.18 -1.50
C ARG A 23 -8.88 0.67 -2.74
N ASN A 24 -8.68 1.97 -2.51
CA ASN A 24 -8.26 2.96 -3.52
C ASN A 24 -6.88 3.53 -3.18
N ALA A 25 -5.86 3.19 -3.96
CA ALA A 25 -4.47 3.56 -3.70
C ALA A 25 -4.25 5.07 -3.80
N ARG A 26 -5.05 5.78 -4.62
CA ARG A 26 -4.98 7.24 -4.73
C ARG A 26 -5.46 7.91 -3.46
N LEU A 27 -6.58 7.47 -2.91
CA LEU A 27 -7.08 7.99 -1.64
C LEU A 27 -6.09 7.69 -0.51
N LEU A 28 -5.57 6.45 -0.48
CA LEU A 28 -4.57 6.05 0.52
C LEU A 28 -3.29 6.89 0.43
N SER A 29 -2.80 7.18 -0.78
CA SER A 29 -1.61 8.03 -0.99
C SER A 29 -1.79 9.44 -0.44
N MET A 30 -3.00 10.00 -0.54
CA MET A 30 -3.32 11.31 0.05
C MET A 30 -3.28 11.27 1.58
N TRP A 31 -3.76 10.19 2.21
CA TRP A 31 -3.74 10.06 3.68
C TRP A 31 -2.33 9.91 4.24
N TYR A 32 -1.45 9.27 3.48
CA TYR A 32 -0.04 9.09 3.83
C TYR A 32 0.85 10.25 3.36
N GLU A 33 0.26 11.27 2.73
CA GLU A 33 0.96 12.43 2.17
C GLU A 33 2.14 12.04 1.26
N CYS A 34 1.97 10.99 0.47
CA CYS A 34 2.98 10.51 -0.47
C CYS A 34 2.44 10.44 -1.89
N ASP A 35 3.35 10.33 -2.86
CA ASP A 35 2.96 10.13 -4.24
C ASP A 35 2.31 8.76 -4.44
N LEU A 36 1.41 8.67 -5.43
CA LEU A 36 0.71 7.43 -5.76
C LEU A 36 1.68 6.30 -6.11
N GLU A 37 2.74 6.59 -6.87
CA GLU A 37 3.76 5.61 -7.19
C GLU A 37 4.38 5.01 -5.91
N ARG A 38 4.74 5.87 -4.95
CA ARG A 38 5.30 5.42 -3.66
C ARG A 38 4.31 4.59 -2.86
N MET A 39 3.02 4.89 -2.93
CA MET A 39 1.99 4.07 -2.28
C MET A 39 1.90 2.67 -2.90
N ILE A 40 1.97 2.56 -4.23
CA ILE A 40 1.98 1.25 -4.91
C ILE A 40 3.24 0.45 -4.52
N GLU A 41 4.40 1.11 -4.42
CA GLU A 41 5.62 0.46 -3.93
C GLU A 41 5.45 -0.05 -2.50
N LEU A 42 4.92 0.75 -1.58
CA LEU A 42 4.67 0.36 -0.20
C LEU A 42 3.74 -0.86 -0.09
N LEU A 43 2.65 -0.88 -0.88
CA LEU A 43 1.74 -2.02 -0.93
C LEU A 43 2.46 -3.28 -1.46
N ALA A 44 3.31 -3.14 -2.48
CA ALA A 44 4.07 -4.24 -3.08
C ALA A 44 5.14 -4.80 -2.13
N GLU A 45 5.95 -3.92 -1.54
CA GLU A 45 7.03 -4.22 -0.59
C GLU A 45 6.48 -4.96 0.65
N ASN A 46 5.29 -4.58 1.11
CA ASN A 46 4.65 -5.18 2.28
C ASN A 46 3.69 -6.33 1.95
N GLY A 47 3.58 -6.72 0.68
CA GLY A 47 2.76 -7.85 0.25
C GLY A 47 1.25 -7.66 0.36
N VAL A 48 0.78 -6.40 0.46
CA VAL A 48 -0.65 -6.07 0.47
C VAL A 48 -1.20 -6.19 -0.94
N GLU A 49 -2.27 -6.96 -1.13
CA GLU A 49 -2.85 -7.21 -2.46
C GLU A 49 -3.69 -6.02 -2.96
N LEU A 50 -3.50 -5.65 -4.24
CA LEU A 50 -4.30 -4.62 -4.88
C LEU A 50 -5.76 -5.04 -5.03
N SER A 51 -6.68 -4.08 -5.01
CA SER A 51 -8.04 -4.32 -5.51
C SER A 51 -8.01 -4.61 -7.01
N ALA A 52 -9.09 -5.20 -7.56
CA ALA A 52 -9.17 -5.45 -9.00
C ALA A 52 -9.01 -4.18 -9.86
N ASN A 53 -9.53 -3.04 -9.37
CA ASN A 53 -9.41 -1.76 -10.07
C ASN A 53 -7.97 -1.23 -10.04
N ASP A 54 -7.33 -1.23 -8.87
CA ASP A 54 -5.94 -0.79 -8.75
C ASP A 54 -4.99 -1.77 -9.46
N GLU A 55 -5.28 -3.06 -9.47
CA GLU A 55 -4.56 -4.07 -10.23
C GLU A 55 -4.64 -3.81 -11.74
N GLN A 56 -5.83 -3.46 -12.26
CA GLN A 56 -5.99 -3.11 -13.67
C GLN A 56 -5.14 -1.89 -14.07
N LEU A 57 -4.98 -0.92 -13.16
CA LEU A 57 -4.25 0.32 -13.43
C LEU A 57 -2.74 0.19 -13.17
N PHE A 58 -2.34 -0.52 -12.13
CA PHE A 58 -0.98 -0.49 -11.56
C PHE A 58 -0.33 -1.87 -11.41
N GLY A 59 -1.05 -2.97 -11.72
CA GLY A 59 -0.60 -4.34 -11.48
C GLY A 59 0.78 -4.65 -12.09
N THR A 60 1.04 -4.22 -13.32
CA THR A 60 2.36 -4.41 -13.96
C THR A 60 3.50 -3.81 -13.13
N TYR A 61 3.32 -2.59 -12.63
CA TYR A 61 4.31 -1.90 -11.82
C TYR A 61 4.44 -2.55 -10.44
N TYR A 62 3.31 -2.80 -9.78
CA TYR A 62 3.21 -3.48 -8.48
C TYR A 62 3.98 -4.83 -8.48
N HIS A 63 3.70 -5.70 -9.46
CA HIS A 63 4.38 -7.00 -9.56
C HIS A 63 5.87 -6.86 -9.87
N SER A 64 6.26 -5.82 -10.60
CA SER A 64 7.68 -5.54 -10.84
C SER A 64 8.41 -5.20 -9.53
N VAL A 65 7.80 -4.37 -8.67
CA VAL A 65 8.35 -3.99 -7.36
C VAL A 65 8.37 -5.20 -6.45
N LYS A 66 7.25 -5.92 -6.30
CA LYS A 66 7.12 -7.09 -5.44
C LYS A 66 8.17 -8.17 -5.74
N ARG A 67 8.49 -8.40 -7.02
CA ARG A 67 9.56 -9.33 -7.42
C ARG A 67 10.96 -8.85 -7.02
N ARG A 68 11.22 -7.54 -7.04
CA ARG A 68 12.53 -6.99 -6.62
C ARG A 68 12.71 -7.07 -5.11
N SER A 69 11.65 -6.86 -4.34
CA SER A 69 11.70 -6.83 -2.87
C SER A 69 11.71 -8.23 -2.23
N ALA A 70 11.44 -9.28 -3.00
CA ALA A 70 11.46 -10.68 -2.54
C ALA A 70 12.85 -11.36 -2.65
N VAL A 71 13.87 -10.63 -3.11
CA VAL A 71 15.27 -11.08 -3.26
C VAL A 71 16.10 -10.54 -2.10
#